data_AF-A0A355X6J7-F1
#
_entry.id   AF-A0A355X6J7-F1
#
_cell.length_a   1.000
_cell.length_b   1.000
_cell.length_c   1.000
_cell.angle_alpha   90.00
_cell.angle_beta   90.00
_cell.angle_gamma   90.00
#
_symmetry.space_group_name_H-M   'P 1'
#
loop_
_entity.id
_entity.type
_entity.pdbx_description
1 polymer ?
#
loop_
_entity_poly.entity_id
_entity_poly.type
_entity_poly.pdbx_seq_one_letter_code
_entity_poly.pdbx_strand_id
1 'polypeptide(L)'
;MNRAEILRYLRTSSKTEDERLLSLIDECCEEVNACVKPKTLHRIFDCEVTADSLIIGDIVFKSKRLADTIKGCRRVCIFGATLGTECDRLLRTYSATDITRSIVLQACLASKIEEVCDHLEDVLIADGMSLRQRYSPGYFDLDIEENRKIFEMLELTKRIGLTLTDTCQMVPTKSVTAIIGIEND
;
A
#
# COMPACT_ATOMS: atom_id res chain seq x y z
N MET A 1 -13.09 -0.15 5.96
CA MET A 1 -12.29 1.08 6.13
C MET A 1 -12.46 1.50 7.57
N ASN A 2 -11.40 2.00 8.21
CA ASN A 2 -11.44 2.33 9.64
C ASN A 2 -11.70 3.82 9.82
N ARG A 3 -12.80 4.17 10.51
CA ARG A 3 -13.19 5.56 10.75
C ARG A 3 -12.12 6.37 11.50
N ALA A 4 -11.43 5.76 12.47
CA ALA A 4 -10.37 6.44 13.21
C ALA A 4 -9.17 6.77 12.31
N GLU A 5 -8.82 5.88 11.37
CA GLU A 5 -7.78 6.13 10.37
C GLU A 5 -8.19 7.22 9.38
N ILE A 6 -9.43 7.22 8.92
CA ILE A 6 -9.97 8.29 8.06
C ILE A 6 -9.87 9.64 8.78
N LEU A 7 -10.33 9.73 10.03
CA LEU A 7 -10.23 10.95 10.84
C LEU A 7 -8.76 11.38 11.05
N ARG A 8 -7.84 10.43 11.24
CA ARG A 8 -6.39 10.69 11.31
C ARG A 8 -5.87 11.33 10.02
N TYR A 9 -6.24 10.80 8.85
CA TYR A 9 -5.89 11.39 7.55
C TYR A 9 -6.50 12.79 7.36
N LEU A 10 -7.69 13.02 7.91
CA LEU A 10 -8.36 14.33 7.96
C LEU A 10 -7.78 15.27 9.04
N ARG A 11 -6.75 14.84 9.80
CA ARG A 11 -6.16 15.60 10.93
C ARG A 11 -7.21 16.02 11.97
N THR A 12 -8.20 15.18 12.16
CA THR A 12 -9.33 15.40 13.06
C THR A 12 -9.29 14.39 14.20
N SER A 13 -9.74 14.81 15.38
CA SER A 13 -9.81 13.93 16.55
C SER A 13 -10.70 12.72 16.28
N SER A 14 -10.26 11.53 16.70
CA SER A 14 -11.07 10.30 16.65
C SER A 14 -12.30 10.36 17.56
N LYS A 15 -12.40 11.34 18.45
CA LYS A 15 -13.53 11.59 19.37
C LYS A 15 -14.47 12.70 18.87
N THR A 16 -14.38 13.10 17.61
CA THR A 16 -15.28 14.12 17.07
C THR A 16 -16.74 13.66 17.11
N GLU A 17 -17.66 14.57 17.41
CA GLU A 17 -19.11 14.35 17.41
C GLU A 17 -19.80 15.16 16.30
N ASP A 18 -19.04 15.69 15.33
CA ASP A 18 -19.59 16.41 14.18
C ASP A 18 -20.36 15.45 13.26
N GLU A 19 -21.69 15.39 13.46
CA GLU A 19 -22.60 14.53 12.71
C GLU A 19 -22.52 14.75 11.19
N ARG A 20 -22.28 15.98 10.73
CA ARG A 20 -22.20 16.27 9.29
C ARG A 20 -20.95 15.66 8.68
N LEU A 21 -19.82 15.81 9.36
CA LEU A 21 -18.57 15.19 8.93
C LEU A 21 -18.68 13.66 8.96
N LEU A 22 -19.25 13.09 10.02
CA LEU A 22 -19.42 11.65 10.16
C LEU A 22 -20.33 11.07 9.07
N SER A 23 -21.46 11.72 8.77
CA SER A 23 -22.34 11.34 7.65
C SER A 23 -21.60 11.40 6.32
N LEU A 24 -20.83 12.47 6.07
CA LEU A 24 -20.06 12.60 4.83
C LEU A 24 -18.98 11.52 4.70
N ILE A 25 -18.33 11.13 5.79
CA ILE A 25 -17.38 10.00 5.81
C ILE A 25 -18.08 8.71 5.42
N ASP A 26 -19.25 8.44 6.00
CA ASP A 26 -20.02 7.21 5.72
C ASP A 26 -20.45 7.16 4.25
N GLU A 27 -21.01 8.24 3.71
CA GLU A 27 -21.34 8.36 2.29
C GLU A 27 -20.12 8.12 1.38
N CYS A 28 -18.98 8.75 1.70
CA CYS A 28 -17.75 8.58 0.92
C CYS A 28 -17.22 7.14 1.00
N CYS A 29 -17.40 6.47 2.14
CA CYS A 29 -17.01 5.07 2.30
C CYS A 29 -17.87 4.14 1.43
N GLU A 30 -19.19 4.35 1.41
CA GLU A 30 -20.11 3.61 0.55
C GLU A 30 -19.74 3.79 -0.93
N GLU A 31 -19.48 5.03 -1.33
CA GLU A 31 -19.12 5.37 -2.71
C GLU A 31 -17.77 4.76 -3.11
N VAL A 32 -16.75 4.82 -2.24
CA VAL A 32 -15.46 4.16 -2.47
C VAL A 32 -15.66 2.65 -2.63
N ASN A 33 -16.39 2.00 -1.73
CA ASN A 33 -16.61 0.54 -1.78
C ASN A 33 -17.36 0.11 -3.04
N ALA A 34 -18.31 0.90 -3.53
CA ALA A 34 -19.04 0.62 -4.76
C ALA A 34 -18.21 0.87 -6.03
N CYS A 35 -17.23 1.77 -5.97
CA CYS A 35 -16.48 2.24 -7.13
C CYS A 35 -15.19 1.47 -7.40
N VAL A 36 -14.37 1.24 -6.37
CA VAL A 36 -13.00 0.73 -6.55
C VAL A 36 -12.98 -0.76 -6.86
N LYS A 37 -11.94 -1.18 -7.59
CA LYS A 37 -11.73 -2.59 -7.94
C LYS A 37 -10.32 -3.00 -7.52
N PRO A 38 -10.12 -3.35 -6.24
CA PRO A 38 -8.81 -3.68 -5.72
C PRO A 38 -8.19 -4.86 -6.48
N LYS A 39 -6.89 -4.76 -6.74
CA LYS A 39 -6.08 -5.86 -7.27
C LYS A 39 -4.80 -5.94 -6.47
N THR A 40 -4.40 -7.16 -6.13
CA THR A 40 -3.15 -7.45 -5.45
C THR A 40 -2.39 -8.51 -6.23
N LEU A 41 -1.07 -8.47 -6.13
CA LEU A 41 -0.19 -9.55 -6.56
C LEU A 41 0.97 -9.62 -5.59
N HIS A 42 1.23 -10.81 -5.07
CA HIS A 42 2.36 -11.07 -4.19
C HIS A 42 3.13 -12.31 -4.65
N ARG A 43 4.40 -12.39 -4.28
CA ARG A 43 5.22 -13.60 -4.38
C ARG A 43 6.16 -13.66 -3.20
N ILE A 44 6.46 -14.89 -2.78
CA ILE A 44 7.45 -15.17 -1.74
C ILE A 44 8.74 -15.60 -2.41
N PHE A 45 9.86 -15.08 -1.91
CA PHE A 45 11.19 -15.38 -2.39
C PHE A 45 12.08 -15.79 -1.24
N ASP A 46 12.97 -16.75 -1.49
CA ASP A 46 14.15 -16.93 -0.64
C ASP A 46 15.05 -15.70 -0.76
N CYS A 47 15.68 -15.33 0.35
CA CYS A 47 16.52 -14.15 0.41
C CYS A 47 17.70 -14.29 1.36
N GLU A 48 18.73 -13.49 1.12
CA GLU A 48 19.81 -13.22 2.06
C GLU A 48 19.69 -11.78 2.56
N VAL A 49 19.72 -11.60 3.89
CA VAL A 49 19.72 -10.28 4.52
C VAL A 49 21.09 -10.02 5.12
N THR A 50 21.78 -9.03 4.57
CA THR A 50 23.09 -8.58 5.04
C THR A 50 22.94 -7.44 6.06
N ALA A 51 24.03 -6.76 6.41
CA ALA A 51 23.98 -5.62 7.33
C ALA A 51 23.29 -4.37 6.75
N ASP A 52 23.22 -4.23 5.43
CA ASP A 52 22.71 -3.03 4.76
C ASP A 52 21.87 -3.29 3.49
N SER A 53 21.62 -4.56 3.17
CA SER A 53 20.98 -4.95 1.92
C SER A 53 20.13 -6.22 2.07
N LEU A 54 19.04 -6.27 1.30
CA LEU A 54 18.27 -7.48 1.00
C LEU A 54 18.66 -7.99 -0.39
N ILE A 55 18.95 -9.28 -0.50
CA ILE A 55 19.38 -9.95 -1.73
C ILE A 55 18.38 -11.06 -2.07
N ILE A 56 17.87 -11.04 -3.30
CA ILE A 56 16.93 -12.04 -3.85
C ILE A 56 17.46 -12.48 -5.22
N GLY A 57 18.09 -13.65 -5.29
CA GLY A 57 18.85 -14.04 -6.48
C GLY A 57 19.91 -12.99 -6.82
N ASP A 58 19.86 -12.45 -8.03
CA ASP A 58 20.77 -11.38 -8.49
C ASP A 58 20.26 -9.95 -8.19
N ILE A 59 19.09 -9.81 -7.56
CA ILE A 59 18.46 -8.53 -7.27
C ILE A 59 18.85 -8.08 -5.87
N VAL A 60 19.37 -6.86 -5.76
CA VAL A 60 19.82 -6.28 -4.49
C VAL A 60 19.03 -5.01 -4.19
N PHE A 61 18.38 -4.95 -3.04
CA PHE A 61 17.78 -3.75 -2.47
C PHE A 61 18.71 -3.20 -1.38
N LYS A 62 19.34 -2.05 -1.64
CA LYS A 62 20.24 -1.40 -0.68
C LYS A 62 19.45 -0.50 0.25
N SER A 63 19.36 -0.88 1.52
CA SER A 63 18.73 -0.09 2.58
C SER A 63 19.08 -0.73 3.92
N LYS A 64 19.72 0.06 4.79
CA LYS A 64 20.06 -0.38 6.14
C LYS A 64 18.80 -0.54 6.99
N ARG A 65 17.83 0.37 6.84
CA ARG A 65 16.57 0.27 7.59
C ARG A 65 15.75 -0.95 7.18
N LEU A 66 15.66 -1.25 5.88
CA LEU A 66 15.02 -2.48 5.41
C LEU A 66 15.73 -3.69 6.02
N ALA A 67 17.06 -3.79 5.87
CA ALA A 67 17.83 -4.91 6.39
C ALA A 67 17.67 -5.11 7.91
N ASP A 68 17.64 -4.03 8.68
CA ASP A 68 17.36 -4.06 10.12
C ASP A 68 15.92 -4.55 10.42
N THR A 69 14.92 -4.07 9.67
CA THR A 69 13.50 -4.45 9.82
C THR A 69 13.27 -5.94 9.57
N ILE A 70 13.95 -6.52 8.58
CA ILE A 70 13.78 -7.93 8.19
C ILE A 70 14.95 -8.82 8.63
N LYS A 71 15.77 -8.35 9.59
CA LYS A 71 16.95 -9.07 10.07
C LYS A 71 16.60 -10.50 10.49
N GLY A 72 17.39 -11.45 10.00
CA GLY A 72 17.25 -12.88 10.29
C GLY A 72 16.18 -13.61 9.48
N CYS A 73 15.38 -12.90 8.67
CA CYS A 73 14.43 -13.55 7.76
C CYS A 73 15.19 -14.24 6.62
N ARG A 74 14.73 -15.44 6.24
CA ARG A 74 15.25 -16.19 5.08
C ARG A 74 14.35 -16.12 3.86
N ARG A 75 13.14 -15.60 4.05
CA ARG A 75 12.18 -15.36 2.99
C ARG A 75 11.56 -13.98 3.15
N VAL A 76 11.14 -13.42 2.04
CA VAL A 76 10.37 -12.19 1.98
C VAL A 76 9.15 -12.38 1.08
N CYS A 77 8.03 -11.77 1.46
CA CYS A 77 6.93 -11.51 0.56
C CYS A 77 7.12 -10.13 -0.08
N ILE A 78 7.11 -10.08 -1.41
CA ILE A 78 7.04 -8.82 -2.15
C ILE A 78 5.68 -8.75 -2.80
N PHE A 79 5.01 -7.60 -2.69
CA PHE A 79 3.71 -7.41 -3.30
C PHE A 79 3.50 -6.02 -3.89
N GLY A 80 2.52 -5.95 -4.80
CA GLY A 80 1.88 -4.73 -5.26
C GLY A 80 0.37 -4.79 -5.06
N ALA A 81 -0.23 -3.67 -4.67
CA ALA A 81 -1.66 -3.49 -4.46
C ALA A 81 -2.12 -2.18 -5.11
N THR A 82 -3.32 -2.16 -5.69
CA THR A 82 -3.93 -0.94 -6.26
C THR A 82 -5.43 -0.95 -6.11
N LEU A 83 -6.05 0.22 -5.94
CA LEU A 83 -7.51 0.39 -5.97
C LEU A 83 -8.08 0.51 -7.40
N GLY A 84 -7.23 0.55 -8.43
CA GLY A 84 -7.65 0.70 -9.82
C GLY A 84 -7.83 2.17 -10.23
N THR A 85 -7.94 2.42 -11.54
CA THR A 85 -8.05 3.78 -12.09
C THR A 85 -9.35 4.50 -11.69
N GLU A 86 -10.34 3.74 -11.25
CA GLU A 86 -11.63 4.19 -10.79
C GLU A 86 -11.50 5.12 -9.57
N CYS A 87 -10.51 4.90 -8.68
CA CYS A 87 -10.30 5.80 -7.56
C CYS A 87 -9.90 7.22 -8.00
N ASP A 88 -9.03 7.31 -9.01
CA ASP A 88 -8.55 8.59 -9.53
C ASP A 88 -9.66 9.33 -10.27
N ARG A 89 -10.55 8.58 -10.96
CA ARG A 89 -11.74 9.13 -11.61
C ARG A 89 -12.73 9.67 -10.58
N LEU A 90 -13.00 8.90 -9.52
CA LEU A 90 -13.90 9.31 -8.44
C LEU A 90 -13.44 10.63 -7.81
N LEU A 91 -12.15 10.76 -7.52
CA LEU A 91 -11.57 12.00 -6.98
C LEU A 91 -11.70 13.19 -7.94
N ARG A 92 -11.55 12.96 -9.24
CA ARG A 92 -11.70 14.02 -10.25
C ARG A 92 -13.14 14.50 -10.41
N THR A 93 -14.14 13.66 -10.13
CA THR A 93 -15.55 14.06 -10.19
C THR A 93 -15.87 15.22 -9.26
N TYR A 94 -15.25 15.24 -8.07
CA TYR A 94 -15.58 16.21 -7.02
C TYR A 94 -14.53 17.32 -6.87
N SER A 95 -13.36 17.23 -7.51
CA SER A 95 -12.23 18.13 -7.25
C SER A 95 -12.50 19.61 -7.56
N ALA A 96 -13.46 19.90 -8.45
CA ALA A 96 -13.85 21.26 -8.81
C ALA A 96 -15.19 21.72 -8.23
N THR A 97 -16.03 20.79 -7.77
CA THR A 97 -17.43 21.04 -7.39
C THR A 97 -17.68 20.87 -5.90
N ASP A 98 -16.92 20.00 -5.23
CA ASP A 98 -17.00 19.75 -3.80
C ASP A 98 -15.63 19.38 -3.23
N ILE A 99 -14.90 20.42 -2.80
CA ILE A 99 -13.55 20.28 -2.24
C ILE A 99 -13.58 19.48 -0.93
N THR A 100 -14.60 19.69 -0.09
CA THR A 100 -14.74 19.00 1.20
C THR A 100 -14.91 17.51 0.97
N ARG A 101 -15.84 17.10 0.10
CA ARG A 101 -16.05 15.69 -0.26
C ARG A 101 -14.80 15.10 -0.90
N SER A 102 -14.08 15.85 -1.74
CA SER A 102 -12.82 15.40 -2.33
C SER A 102 -11.76 15.07 -1.28
N ILE A 103 -11.63 15.90 -0.24
CA ILE A 103 -10.69 15.66 0.87
C ILE A 103 -11.10 14.41 1.67
N VAL A 104 -12.40 14.26 1.95
CA VAL A 104 -12.92 13.06 2.64
C VAL A 104 -12.72 11.80 1.80
N LEU A 105 -13.00 11.84 0.50
CA LEU A 105 -12.72 10.73 -0.43
C LEU A 105 -11.23 10.37 -0.45
N GLN A 106 -10.32 11.34 -0.44
CA GLN A 106 -8.87 11.08 -0.36
C GLN A 106 -8.50 10.29 0.90
N ALA A 107 -9.09 10.66 2.04
CA ALA A 107 -8.89 9.97 3.32
C ALA A 107 -9.52 8.56 3.32
N CYS A 108 -10.74 8.40 2.80
CA CYS A 108 -11.38 7.10 2.64
C CYS A 108 -10.56 6.17 1.75
N LEU A 109 -10.09 6.65 0.60
CA LEU A 109 -9.24 5.88 -0.31
C LEU A 109 -7.89 5.51 0.31
N ALA A 110 -7.29 6.40 1.11
CA ALA A 110 -6.09 6.08 1.88
C ALA A 110 -6.34 4.97 2.91
N SER A 111 -7.47 5.01 3.63
CA SER A 111 -7.85 3.90 4.51
C SER A 111 -8.17 2.62 3.74
N LYS A 112 -8.75 2.72 2.54
CA LYS A 112 -9.13 1.54 1.74
C LYS A 112 -7.93 0.78 1.20
N ILE A 113 -6.87 1.46 0.77
CA ILE A 113 -5.67 0.77 0.28
C ILE A 113 -4.93 0.07 1.43
N GLU A 114 -4.92 0.66 2.63
CA GLU A 114 -4.36 -0.02 3.82
C GLU A 114 -5.16 -1.28 4.17
N GLU A 115 -6.49 -1.22 4.17
CA GLU A 115 -7.34 -2.41 4.37
C GLU A 115 -7.04 -3.54 3.37
N VAL A 116 -6.74 -3.20 2.11
CA VAL A 116 -6.36 -4.19 1.08
C VAL A 116 -4.98 -4.80 1.38
N CYS A 117 -4.04 -4.01 1.90
CA CYS A 117 -2.72 -4.50 2.28
C CYS A 117 -2.78 -5.36 3.56
N ASP A 118 -3.56 -4.94 4.56
CA ASP A 118 -3.77 -5.67 5.81
C ASP A 118 -4.44 -7.02 5.52
N HIS A 119 -5.43 -7.06 4.62
CA HIS A 119 -6.05 -8.32 4.23
C HIS A 119 -5.07 -9.29 3.56
N LEU A 120 -4.13 -8.79 2.76
CA LEU A 120 -3.08 -9.63 2.17
C LEU A 120 -2.17 -10.22 3.25
N GLU A 121 -1.84 -9.46 4.28
CA GLU A 121 -1.07 -9.96 5.43
C GLU A 121 -1.85 -11.00 6.22
N ASP A 122 -3.13 -10.77 6.48
CA ASP A 122 -4.00 -11.71 7.18
C ASP A 122 -4.04 -13.06 6.47
N VAL A 123 -4.06 -13.07 5.13
CA VAL A 123 -3.98 -14.29 4.32
C VAL A 123 -2.65 -15.02 4.54
N LEU A 124 -1.53 -14.31 4.50
CA LEU A 124 -0.20 -14.90 4.74
C LEU A 124 -0.05 -15.43 6.16
N ILE A 125 -0.60 -14.73 7.15
CA ILE A 125 -0.62 -15.15 8.56
C ILE A 125 -1.51 -16.39 8.74
N ALA A 126 -2.66 -16.44 8.07
CA ALA A 126 -3.54 -17.61 8.07
C ALA A 126 -2.87 -18.84 7.44
N ASP A 127 -1.95 -18.63 6.48
CA ASP A 127 -1.08 -19.66 5.91
C ASP A 127 0.11 -20.04 6.82
N GLY A 128 0.16 -19.52 8.05
CA GLY A 128 1.13 -19.89 9.08
C GLY A 128 2.38 -19.03 9.15
N MET A 129 2.45 -17.92 8.39
CA MET A 129 3.64 -17.08 8.33
C MET A 129 3.68 -16.06 9.47
N SER A 130 4.88 -15.86 10.04
CA SER A 130 5.16 -14.78 10.99
C SER A 130 5.78 -13.60 10.23
N LEU A 131 5.06 -12.49 10.13
CA LEU A 131 5.44 -11.34 9.29
C LEU A 131 6.12 -10.22 10.08
N ARG A 132 7.13 -9.59 9.46
CA ARG A 132 7.68 -8.29 9.87
C ARG A 132 6.81 -7.15 9.36
N GLN A 133 7.10 -5.91 9.78
CA GLN A 133 6.40 -4.73 9.24
C GLN A 133 6.68 -4.54 7.75
N ARG A 134 5.67 -4.06 7.00
CA ARG A 134 5.81 -3.65 5.60
C ARG A 134 6.85 -2.56 5.45
N TYR A 135 7.65 -2.68 4.40
CA TYR A 135 8.63 -1.67 4.02
C TYR A 135 8.54 -1.39 2.52
N SER A 136 8.44 -0.11 2.14
CA SER A 136 8.17 0.30 0.75
C SER A 136 9.28 1.20 0.21
N PRO A 137 9.64 1.10 -1.09
CA PRO A 137 10.48 2.09 -1.76
C PRO A 137 9.94 3.52 -1.61
N GLY A 138 10.83 4.48 -1.38
CA GLY A 138 10.49 5.88 -1.07
C GLY A 138 10.35 6.18 0.43
N TYR A 139 10.45 5.16 1.30
CA TYR A 139 10.51 5.34 2.75
C TYR A 139 11.95 5.23 3.28
N PHE A 140 12.27 6.08 4.25
CA PHE A 140 13.58 6.21 4.90
C PHE A 140 14.76 6.24 3.91
N ASP A 141 15.54 5.14 3.82
CA ASP A 141 16.76 5.03 3.03
C ASP A 141 16.63 4.06 1.83
N LEU A 142 15.43 3.56 1.54
CA LEU A 142 15.17 2.79 0.32
C LEU A 142 14.66 3.73 -0.77
N ASP A 143 15.45 3.90 -1.82
CA ASP A 143 15.15 4.82 -2.92
C ASP A 143 13.83 4.44 -3.62
N ILE A 144 13.05 5.44 -4.05
CA ILE A 144 11.80 5.21 -4.79
C ILE A 144 12.02 4.50 -6.13
N GLU A 145 13.22 4.63 -6.73
CA GLU A 145 13.61 3.93 -7.95
C GLU A 145 13.63 2.40 -7.79
N GLU A 146 13.77 1.90 -6.57
CA GLU A 146 13.71 0.47 -6.24
C GLU A 146 12.35 -0.15 -6.59
N ASN A 147 11.30 0.66 -6.76
CA ASN A 147 10.03 0.20 -7.34
C ASN A 147 10.21 -0.48 -8.69
N ARG A 148 11.18 -0.07 -9.53
CA ARG A 148 11.41 -0.68 -10.83
C ARG A 148 11.70 -2.18 -10.71
N LYS A 149 12.49 -2.57 -9.70
CA LYS A 149 12.81 -3.97 -9.41
C LYS A 149 11.57 -4.75 -9.01
N ILE A 150 10.74 -4.21 -8.11
CA ILE A 150 9.47 -4.84 -7.70
C ILE A 150 8.54 -5.05 -8.89
N PHE A 151 8.42 -4.05 -9.76
CA PHE A 151 7.58 -4.11 -10.97
C PHE A 151 8.03 -5.19 -11.94
N GLU A 152 9.33 -5.32 -12.15
CA GLU A 152 9.92 -6.35 -13.00
C GLU A 152 9.73 -7.75 -12.39
N MET A 153 10.06 -7.94 -11.11
CA MET A 153 9.96 -9.22 -10.40
C MET A 153 8.54 -9.81 -10.42
N LEU A 154 7.52 -8.96 -10.31
CA LEU A 154 6.12 -9.38 -10.23
C LEU A 154 5.35 -9.20 -11.55
N GLU A 155 5.94 -8.56 -12.57
CA GLU A 155 5.24 -8.12 -13.79
C GLU A 155 3.98 -7.28 -13.49
N LEU A 156 4.04 -6.36 -12.52
CA LEU A 156 2.85 -5.65 -11.97
C LEU A 156 2.00 -4.95 -13.04
N THR A 157 2.64 -4.34 -14.03
CA THR A 157 1.94 -3.67 -15.15
C THR A 157 1.08 -4.63 -15.95
N LYS A 158 1.60 -5.80 -16.28
CA LYS A 158 0.89 -6.79 -17.08
C LYS A 158 -0.19 -7.51 -16.26
N ARG A 159 0.10 -7.80 -14.99
CA ARG A 159 -0.73 -8.69 -14.15
C ARG A 159 -1.88 -7.96 -13.47
N ILE A 160 -1.62 -6.77 -12.93
CA ILE A 160 -2.62 -6.00 -12.17
C ILE A 160 -2.90 -4.62 -12.74
N GLY A 161 -2.20 -4.21 -13.80
CA GLY A 161 -2.42 -2.91 -14.45
C GLY A 161 -1.80 -1.73 -13.69
N LEU A 162 -0.92 -2.00 -12.73
CA LEU A 162 -0.19 -0.99 -11.98
C LEU A 162 1.04 -0.55 -12.78
N THR A 163 1.22 0.76 -12.97
CA THR A 163 2.31 1.34 -13.80
C THR A 163 3.19 2.30 -12.99
N LEU A 164 4.40 2.56 -13.47
CA LEU A 164 5.29 3.60 -12.95
C LEU A 164 5.39 4.76 -13.94
N THR A 165 5.41 5.98 -13.42
CA THR A 165 5.89 7.14 -14.17
C THR A 165 7.41 7.10 -14.33
N ASP A 166 7.96 8.01 -15.14
CA ASP A 166 9.41 8.18 -15.26
C ASP A 166 10.08 8.54 -13.93
N THR A 167 9.33 9.16 -13.02
CA THR A 167 9.74 9.52 -11.65
C THR A 167 9.44 8.43 -10.61
N CYS A 168 9.13 7.21 -11.04
CA CYS A 168 8.83 6.05 -10.19
C CYS A 168 7.61 6.24 -9.25
N GLN A 169 6.70 7.15 -9.59
CA GLN A 169 5.40 7.23 -8.94
C GLN A 169 4.46 6.19 -9.53
N MET A 170 3.59 5.63 -8.69
CA MET A 170 2.62 4.63 -9.11
C MET A 170 1.37 5.25 -9.72
N VAL A 171 0.88 4.64 -10.79
CA VAL A 171 -0.42 4.95 -11.41
C VAL A 171 -1.20 3.64 -11.57
N PRO A 172 -2.39 3.48 -10.97
CA PRO A 172 -3.22 4.48 -10.25
C PRO A 172 -2.62 5.04 -8.95
N THR A 173 -3.09 6.21 -8.49
CA THR A 173 -2.45 6.93 -7.37
C THR A 173 -2.61 6.26 -6.00
N LYS A 174 -3.68 5.49 -5.81
CA LYS A 174 -3.92 4.73 -4.57
C LYS A 174 -3.42 3.30 -4.76
N SER A 175 -2.10 3.18 -4.66
CA SER A 175 -1.38 1.93 -4.84
C SER A 175 -0.22 1.84 -3.87
N VAL A 176 0.16 0.61 -3.52
CA VAL A 176 1.25 0.29 -2.59
C VAL A 176 2.11 -0.81 -3.22
N THR A 177 3.41 -0.69 -3.10
CA THR A 177 4.37 -1.78 -3.24
C THR A 177 5.06 -1.95 -1.90
N ALA A 178 5.32 -3.18 -1.48
CA ALA A 178 5.99 -3.41 -0.21
C ALA A 178 6.74 -4.75 -0.19
N ILE A 179 7.70 -4.78 0.72
CA ILE A 179 8.53 -5.92 1.09
C ILE A 179 8.22 -6.25 2.55
N ILE A 180 7.96 -7.52 2.83
CA ILE A 180 7.65 -8.04 4.16
C ILE A 180 8.60 -9.20 4.45
N GLY A 181 9.36 -9.13 5.55
CA GLY A 181 10.17 -10.25 6.03
C GLY A 181 9.31 -11.35 6.66
N ILE A 182 9.68 -12.62 6.45
CA ILE A 182 9.04 -13.78 7.07
C ILE A 182 10.03 -14.41 8.05
N GLU A 183 9.70 -14.36 9.35
CA GLU A 183 10.62 -14.70 10.45
C GLU A 183 10.84 -16.19 10.65
N ASN A 184 9.77 -16.99 10.58
CA ASN A 184 9.80 -18.40 10.93
C ASN A 184 9.10 -19.21 9.83
N ASP A 185 9.77 -20.28 9.42
CA ASP A 185 9.21 -21.49 8.81
C ASP A 185 9.81 -22.69 9.54
#